data_AF-V9VZS7-F1
#
_entry.id   AF-V9VZS7-F1
#
_cell.length_a   1.000
_cell.length_b   1.000
_cell.length_c   1.000
_cell.angle_alpha   90.00
_cell.angle_beta   90.00
_cell.angle_gamma   90.00
#
_symmetry.space_group_name_H-M   'P 1'
#
loop_
_entity.id
_entity.type
_entity.pdbx_description
1 polymer ?
#
loop_
_entity_poly.entity_id
_entity_poly.type
_entity_poly.pdbx_seq_one_letter_code
_entity_poly.pdbx_strand_id
1 'polypeptide(L)'
;MRETHALTNKHAYRLSVGVDQRVNPANDYDAAVYRACFDRSTGGLRWRPSIHKPRWASRITLEVTDVRFQRLQDISPDDAEAEGLIQLPWAGQLAVDHGCNWGFEGDTRHGSPVSAFAALWDSINGSPRKKDGPDISWEANPKVVAITFRPHLCNIDEMEEAA
;
A
#
# COMPACT_ATOMS: atom_id res chain seq x y z
N MET A 1 -6.99 -1.48 -0.80
CA MET A 1 -7.28 -2.65 -1.69
C MET A 1 -5.96 -3.37 -2.03
N ARG A 2 -5.81 -4.67 -1.70
CA ARG A 2 -4.59 -5.45 -2.05
C ARG A 2 -4.79 -6.17 -3.38
N GLU A 3 -3.90 -5.92 -4.34
CA GLU A 3 -3.89 -6.59 -5.64
C GLU A 3 -3.21 -7.98 -5.53
N THR A 4 -3.73 -8.96 -6.26
CA THR A 4 -3.11 -10.26 -6.51
C THR A 4 -2.90 -10.47 -8.00
N HIS A 5 -2.00 -11.38 -8.34
CA HIS A 5 -1.73 -11.76 -9.73
C HIS A 5 -1.79 -13.27 -9.91
N ALA A 6 -2.08 -13.71 -11.12
CA ALA A 6 -1.90 -15.09 -11.56
C ALA A 6 -1.10 -15.09 -12.86
N LEU A 7 -0.23 -16.08 -13.02
CA LEU A 7 0.45 -16.34 -14.29
C LEU A 7 -0.39 -17.34 -15.07
N THR A 8 -0.69 -16.99 -16.31
CA THR A 8 -1.49 -17.78 -17.24
C THR A 8 -0.80 -17.88 -18.58
N ASN A 9 -1.30 -18.74 -19.47
CA ASN A 9 -0.94 -18.66 -20.87
C ASN A 9 -1.44 -17.33 -21.47
N LYS A 10 -0.70 -16.69 -22.38
CA LYS A 10 -1.09 -15.46 -23.11
C LYS A 10 -2.42 -15.55 -23.86
N HIS A 11 -2.83 -16.76 -24.22
CA HIS A 11 -4.09 -17.04 -24.91
C HIS A 11 -5.24 -17.16 -23.92
N ALA A 12 -4.94 -17.47 -22.67
CA ALA A 12 -5.95 -17.47 -21.62
C ALA A 12 -6.44 -16.03 -21.43
N TYR A 13 -7.75 -15.84 -21.49
CA TYR A 13 -8.43 -14.56 -21.25
C TYR A 13 -8.15 -13.45 -22.28
N ARG A 14 -7.44 -13.70 -23.40
CA ARG A 14 -7.07 -12.65 -24.40
C ARG A 14 -8.27 -11.88 -24.98
N LEU A 15 -9.47 -12.47 -24.94
CA LEU A 15 -10.73 -11.87 -25.38
C LEU A 15 -11.68 -11.56 -24.21
N SER A 16 -11.21 -11.69 -22.97
CA SER A 16 -12.01 -11.41 -21.79
C SER A 16 -12.10 -9.91 -21.56
N VAL A 17 -13.33 -9.41 -21.51
CA VAL A 17 -13.61 -8.00 -21.23
C VAL A 17 -13.27 -7.70 -19.76
N GLY A 18 -12.54 -6.62 -19.52
CA GLY A 18 -12.22 -6.14 -18.17
C GLY A 18 -11.08 -6.90 -17.46
N VAL A 19 -10.35 -7.78 -18.16
CA VAL A 19 -9.16 -8.45 -17.62
C VAL A 19 -7.92 -7.74 -18.12
N ASP A 20 -7.23 -7.04 -17.22
CA ASP A 20 -5.91 -6.48 -17.53
C ASP A 20 -4.87 -7.60 -17.62
N GLN A 21 -4.11 -7.61 -18.71
CA GLN A 21 -3.08 -8.60 -19.00
C GLN A 21 -1.78 -7.93 -19.40
N ARG A 22 -0.67 -8.38 -18.83
CA ARG A 22 0.68 -8.11 -19.37
C ARG A 22 1.28 -9.41 -19.87
N VAL A 23 1.83 -9.41 -21.08
CA VAL A 23 2.57 -10.55 -21.64
C VAL A 23 4.02 -10.45 -21.19
N ASN A 24 4.63 -11.58 -20.86
CA ASN A 24 6.05 -11.63 -20.53
C ASN A 24 6.88 -11.30 -21.79
N PRO A 25 7.71 -10.23 -21.77
CA PRO A 25 8.49 -9.83 -22.93
C PRO A 25 9.57 -10.86 -23.32
N ALA A 26 10.03 -11.67 -22.36
CA ALA A 26 11.06 -12.69 -22.59
C ALA A 26 10.49 -14.05 -23.02
N ASN A 27 9.21 -14.32 -22.73
CA ASN A 27 8.52 -15.54 -23.12
C ASN A 27 7.09 -15.19 -23.50
N ASP A 28 6.81 -15.18 -24.80
CA ASP A 28 5.51 -14.78 -25.30
C ASP A 28 4.38 -15.77 -24.94
N TYR A 29 4.69 -16.90 -24.28
CA TYR A 29 3.70 -17.87 -23.83
C TYR A 29 3.00 -17.47 -22.52
N ASP A 30 3.66 -16.71 -21.65
CA ASP A 30 3.16 -16.38 -20.31
C ASP A 30 2.58 -14.97 -20.26
N ALA A 31 1.49 -14.80 -19.51
CA ALA A 31 0.88 -13.51 -19.21
C ALA A 31 0.50 -13.43 -17.72
N ALA A 32 0.57 -12.22 -17.16
CA ALA A 32 0.12 -11.91 -15.82
C ALA A 32 -1.26 -11.25 -15.90
N VAL A 33 -2.22 -11.82 -15.17
CA VAL A 33 -3.56 -11.26 -14.97
C VAL A 33 -3.70 -10.76 -13.54
N TYR A 34 -4.47 -9.68 -13.36
CA TYR A 34 -4.60 -9.00 -12.08
C TYR A 34 -6.02 -9.10 -11.52
N ARG A 35 -6.13 -9.17 -10.20
CA ARG A 35 -7.42 -9.11 -9.50
C ARG A 35 -7.27 -8.38 -8.18
N ALA A 36 -8.26 -7.55 -7.88
CA ALA A 36 -8.30 -6.79 -6.65
C ALA A 36 -9.09 -7.55 -5.55
N CYS A 37 -8.59 -8.71 -5.12
CA CYS A 37 -9.14 -9.49 -4.00
C CYS A 37 -8.04 -10.32 -3.32
N PHE A 38 -8.28 -10.70 -2.06
CA PHE A 38 -7.43 -11.63 -1.30
C PHE A 38 -7.90 -13.10 -1.40
N ASP A 39 -8.92 -13.40 -2.21
CA ASP A 39 -9.46 -14.75 -2.32
C ASP A 39 -8.36 -15.73 -2.74
N ARG A 40 -7.94 -16.58 -1.79
CA ARG A 40 -7.12 -17.76 -2.09
C ARG A 40 -7.93 -18.63 -3.05
N SER A 41 -7.28 -19.09 -4.11
CA SER A 41 -7.89 -19.74 -5.27
C SER A 41 -9.02 -20.73 -4.94
N THR A 42 -10.27 -20.32 -5.12
CA THR A 42 -11.41 -21.23 -5.30
C THR A 42 -11.62 -21.40 -6.80
N GLY A 43 -10.89 -22.36 -7.39
CA GLY A 43 -11.06 -22.75 -8.80
C GLY A 43 -9.99 -22.23 -9.76
N GLY A 44 -9.14 -23.14 -10.24
CA GLY A 44 -8.36 -23.02 -11.48
C GLY A 44 -7.10 -22.15 -11.45
N LEU A 45 -7.17 -20.91 -10.98
CA LEU A 45 -6.02 -19.97 -11.01
C LEU A 45 -5.40 -19.81 -9.63
N ARG A 46 -4.09 -20.10 -9.53
CA ARG A 46 -3.32 -19.88 -8.30
C ARG A 46 -2.96 -18.41 -8.16
N TRP A 47 -3.87 -17.64 -7.57
CA TRP A 47 -3.64 -16.24 -7.19
C TRP A 47 -2.50 -16.13 -6.18
N ARG A 48 -1.56 -15.22 -6.45
CA ARG A 48 -0.39 -14.94 -5.63
C ARG A 48 -0.41 -13.47 -5.17
N PRO A 49 0.00 -13.20 -3.93
CA PRO A 49 0.25 -11.83 -3.47
C PRO A 49 1.22 -11.09 -4.39
N SER A 50 1.01 -9.78 -4.58
CA SER A 50 1.86 -8.94 -5.44
C SER A 50 3.33 -8.87 -5.00
N ILE A 51 3.68 -9.22 -3.76
CA ILE A 51 5.09 -9.32 -3.32
C ILE A 51 5.89 -10.41 -4.07
N HIS A 52 5.20 -11.35 -4.73
CA HIS A 52 5.81 -12.38 -5.56
C HIS A 52 5.66 -12.11 -7.06
N LYS A 53 5.20 -10.90 -7.43
CA LYS A 53 4.99 -10.51 -8.81
C LYS A 53 6.35 -10.41 -9.52
N PRO A 54 6.52 -11.01 -10.71
CA PRO A 54 7.76 -10.88 -11.46
C PRO A 54 7.94 -9.43 -11.93
N ARG A 55 9.20 -8.99 -12.06
CA ARG A 55 9.55 -7.61 -12.42
C ARG A 55 8.82 -7.11 -13.67
N TRP A 56 8.80 -7.91 -14.75
CA TRP A 56 8.14 -7.58 -16.02
C TRP A 56 6.63 -7.34 -15.90
N ALA A 57 5.99 -7.87 -14.86
CA ALA A 57 4.56 -7.69 -14.61
C ALA A 57 4.27 -6.53 -13.66
N SER A 58 5.29 -5.85 -13.10
CA SER A 58 5.05 -4.66 -12.28
C SER A 58 4.32 -3.58 -13.07
N ARG A 59 3.44 -2.85 -12.40
CA ARG A 59 2.62 -1.77 -13.00
C ARG A 59 2.90 -0.40 -12.39
N ILE A 60 3.60 -0.36 -11.27
CA ILE A 60 3.89 0.86 -10.53
C ILE A 60 5.37 0.78 -10.15
N THR A 61 6.07 1.89 -10.38
CA THR A 61 7.44 2.08 -9.92
C THR A 61 7.45 3.25 -8.94
N LEU A 62 8.06 3.04 -7.78
CA LEU A 62 8.16 4.07 -6.74
C LEU A 62 9.61 4.57 -6.73
N GLU A 63 9.82 5.78 -7.25
CA GLU A 63 11.11 6.46 -7.21
C GLU A 63 11.29 7.05 -5.81
N VAL A 64 12.30 6.60 -5.06
CA VAL A 64 12.59 7.15 -3.73
C VAL A 64 13.24 8.52 -3.89
N THR A 65 12.60 9.56 -3.37
CA THR A 65 13.08 10.95 -3.48
C THR A 65 13.73 11.46 -2.20
N ASP A 66 13.39 10.88 -1.04
CA ASP A 66 13.99 11.25 0.25
C ASP A 66 13.93 10.08 1.24
N VAL A 67 14.90 10.02 2.16
CA VAL A 67 14.99 9.03 3.23
C VAL A 67 15.39 9.71 4.53
N ARG A 68 14.48 9.70 5.51
CA ARG A 68 14.66 10.34 6.82
C ARG A 68 14.74 9.29 7.93
N PHE A 69 15.65 9.48 8.88
CA PHE A 69 15.73 8.67 10.09
C PHE A 69 15.29 9.51 11.30
N GLN A 70 14.11 9.22 11.84
CA GLN A 70 13.47 10.05 12.86
C GLN A 70 12.77 9.21 13.94
N ARG A 71 12.33 9.83 15.04
CA ARG A 71 11.40 9.17 15.97
C ARG A 71 10.01 9.11 15.35
N LEU A 72 9.26 8.07 15.70
CA LEU A 72 7.89 7.88 15.21
C LEU A 72 7.00 9.09 15.54
N GLN A 73 7.10 9.63 16.76
CA GLN A 73 6.31 10.77 17.21
C GLN A 73 6.81 12.12 16.68
N ASP A 74 7.94 12.17 15.96
CA ASP A 74 8.41 13.40 15.28
C ASP A 74 7.68 13.63 13.94
N ILE A 75 6.70 12.78 13.60
CA ILE A 75 5.89 12.91 12.38
C ILE A 75 5.11 14.24 12.36
N SER A 76 5.13 14.90 11.21
CA SER A 76 4.34 16.12 10.99
C SER A 76 2.88 15.78 10.64
N PRO A 77 1.91 16.69 10.84
CA PRO A 77 0.53 16.49 10.38
C PRO A 77 0.45 16.20 8.87
N ASP A 78 1.22 16.91 8.05
CA ASP A 78 1.26 16.72 6.60
C ASP A 78 1.81 15.33 6.22
N ASP A 79 2.84 14.86 6.92
CA ASP A 79 3.36 13.50 6.74
C ASP A 79 2.29 12.45 7.13
N ALA A 80 1.56 12.68 8.24
CA ALA A 80 0.49 11.79 8.67
C ALA A 80 -0.66 11.71 7.65
N GLU A 81 -1.04 12.84 7.03
CA GLU A 81 -2.02 12.86 5.94
C GLU A 81 -1.53 12.08 4.71
N ALA A 82 -0.24 12.23 4.35
CA ALA A 82 0.37 11.57 3.20
C ALA A 82 0.48 10.04 3.33
N GLU A 83 0.49 9.50 4.56
CA GLU A 83 0.49 8.04 4.83
C GLU A 83 -0.84 7.36 4.45
N GLY A 84 -1.84 8.12 4.03
CA GLY A 84 -3.11 7.61 3.50
C GLY A 84 -4.26 7.67 4.50
N LEU A 85 -4.21 8.62 5.43
CA LEU A 85 -5.39 8.96 6.23
C LEU A 85 -6.49 9.55 5.35
N ILE A 86 -7.72 9.40 5.81
CA ILE A 86 -8.91 9.93 5.14
C ILE A 86 -9.64 10.90 6.06
N GLN A 87 -10.24 11.91 5.45
CA GLN A 87 -11.25 12.70 6.14
C GLN A 87 -12.54 11.88 6.24
N LEU A 88 -13.04 11.75 7.47
CA LEU A 88 -14.21 10.95 7.79
C LEU A 88 -15.48 11.73 7.38
N PRO A 89 -16.22 11.27 6.34
CA PRO A 89 -17.34 12.02 5.79
C PRO A 89 -18.55 12.10 6.73
N TRP A 90 -18.56 11.26 7.77
CA TRP A 90 -19.60 11.20 8.80
C TRP A 90 -19.23 12.00 10.06
N ALA A 91 -18.06 12.63 10.10
CA ALA A 91 -17.65 13.47 11.23
C ALA A 91 -18.59 14.68 11.37
N GLY A 92 -19.03 14.95 12.60
CA GLY A 92 -19.86 16.12 12.88
C GLY A 92 -19.10 17.44 12.66
N GLN A 93 -19.83 18.53 12.40
CA GLN A 93 -19.26 19.86 12.10
C GLN A 93 -18.22 20.31 13.12
N LEU A 94 -18.45 20.08 14.42
CA LEU A 94 -17.51 20.41 15.48
C LEU A 94 -16.14 19.74 15.30
N ALA A 95 -16.11 18.46 14.87
CA ALA A 95 -14.86 17.76 14.62
C ALA A 95 -14.12 18.34 13.41
N VAL A 96 -14.85 18.75 12.37
CA VAL A 96 -14.28 19.43 11.18
C VAL A 96 -13.68 20.78 11.57
N ASP A 97 -14.41 21.59 12.33
CA ASP A 97 -13.97 22.91 12.77
C ASP A 97 -12.70 22.85 13.63
N HIS A 98 -12.51 21.76 14.36
CA HIS A 98 -11.32 21.50 15.17
C HIS A 98 -10.21 20.70 14.45
N GLY A 99 -10.38 20.35 13.17
CA GLY A 99 -9.40 19.55 12.41
C GLY A 99 -9.25 18.11 12.94
N CYS A 100 -10.27 17.59 13.60
CA CYS A 100 -10.32 16.27 14.23
C CYS A 100 -11.16 15.26 13.43
N ASN A 101 -11.36 15.49 12.13
CA ASN A 101 -12.15 14.63 11.25
C ASN A 101 -11.29 13.62 10.48
N TRP A 102 -10.11 13.25 10.98
CA TRP A 102 -9.20 12.31 10.32
C TRP A 102 -9.29 10.90 10.90
N GLY A 103 -9.08 9.90 10.04
CA GLY A 103 -9.07 8.49 10.39
C GLY A 103 -8.53 7.61 9.25
N PHE A 104 -8.78 6.31 9.32
CA PHE A 104 -8.47 5.34 8.27
C PHE A 104 -9.67 4.41 8.02
N GLU A 105 -9.60 3.58 6.97
CA GLU A 105 -10.69 2.65 6.64
C GLU A 105 -11.04 1.74 7.81
N GLY A 106 -12.28 1.83 8.31
CA GLY A 106 -12.76 1.08 9.47
C GLY A 106 -12.54 1.74 10.83
N ASP A 107 -11.95 2.94 10.88
CA ASP A 107 -11.86 3.72 12.12
C ASP A 107 -13.19 4.43 12.45
N THR A 108 -13.56 4.43 13.72
CA THR A 108 -14.77 5.07 14.27
C THR A 108 -14.46 6.22 15.23
N ARG A 109 -13.18 6.55 15.41
CA ARG A 109 -12.73 7.68 16.23
C ARG A 109 -12.69 8.97 15.42
N HIS A 110 -12.71 10.09 16.13
CA HIS A 110 -12.38 11.42 15.60
C HIS A 110 -11.02 11.81 16.15
N GLY A 111 -10.10 12.21 15.28
CA GLY A 111 -8.73 12.57 15.66
C GLY A 111 -8.11 13.59 14.72
N SER A 112 -7.09 14.30 15.21
CA SER A 112 -6.19 15.06 14.34
C SER A 112 -5.38 14.09 13.46
N PRO A 113 -4.71 14.55 12.40
CA PRO A 113 -3.91 13.67 11.55
C PRO A 113 -2.93 12.81 12.35
N VAL A 114 -2.20 13.41 13.29
CA VAL A 114 -1.22 12.69 14.11
C VAL A 114 -1.87 11.65 15.02
N SER A 115 -3.01 11.95 15.66
CA SER A 115 -3.67 10.97 16.53
C SER A 115 -4.33 9.85 15.75
N ALA A 116 -4.85 10.12 14.56
CA ALA A 116 -5.36 9.12 13.62
C ALA A 116 -4.23 8.22 13.08
N PHE A 117 -3.04 8.78 12.82
CA PHE A 117 -1.88 8.00 12.43
C PHE A 117 -1.35 7.12 13.57
N ALA A 118 -1.28 7.64 14.81
CA ALA A 118 -0.91 6.86 15.99
C ALA A 118 -1.77 5.60 16.13
N ALA A 119 -3.07 5.82 15.99
CA ALA A 119 -4.12 4.83 15.94
C ALA A 119 -3.94 3.78 14.83
N LEU A 120 -3.62 4.22 13.61
CA LEU A 120 -3.32 3.35 12.48
C LEU A 120 -2.06 2.52 12.74
N TRP A 121 -1.01 3.17 13.24
CA TRP A 121 0.26 2.53 13.56
C TRP A 121 0.07 1.38 14.55
N ASP A 122 -0.63 1.63 15.67
CA ASP A 122 -0.90 0.59 16.68
C ASP A 122 -1.78 -0.53 16.16
N SER A 123 -2.71 -0.26 15.23
CA SER A 123 -3.49 -1.32 14.58
C SER A 123 -2.62 -2.32 13.80
N ILE A 124 -1.46 -1.89 13.32
CA ILE A 124 -0.53 -2.68 12.52
C ILE A 124 0.63 -3.24 13.38
N ASN A 125 1.13 -2.44 14.32
CA ASN A 125 2.39 -2.67 15.03
C ASN A 125 2.25 -2.69 16.56
N GLY A 126 1.08 -2.38 17.12
CA GLY A 126 0.86 -2.33 18.56
C GLY A 126 0.88 -3.70 19.25
N SER A 127 0.83 -4.78 18.48
CA SER A 127 1.08 -6.14 18.98
C SER A 127 2.45 -6.65 18.49
N PRO A 128 3.31 -7.18 19.38
CA PRO A 128 4.58 -7.75 18.98
C PRO A 128 4.40 -8.86 17.93
N ARG A 129 5.10 -8.76 16.80
CA ARG A 129 5.08 -9.79 15.74
C ARG A 129 5.68 -11.12 16.20
N LYS A 130 6.54 -11.08 17.22
CA LYS A 130 7.20 -12.23 17.86
C LYS A 130 7.08 -12.06 19.36
N LYS A 131 6.98 -13.19 20.09
CA LYS A 131 6.81 -13.23 21.55
C LYS A 131 7.81 -12.35 22.32
N ASP A 132 9.07 -12.32 21.85
CA ASP A 132 10.17 -11.57 22.45
C ASP A 132 10.66 -10.44 21.52
N GLY A 133 9.78 -9.95 20.64
CA GLY A 133 10.09 -8.83 19.76
C GLY A 133 10.16 -7.50 20.52
N PRO A 134 10.88 -6.50 19.99
CA PRO A 134 10.87 -5.16 20.59
C PRO A 134 9.45 -4.58 20.55
N ASP A 135 9.09 -3.84 21.59
CA ASP A 135 7.92 -2.98 21.55
C ASP A 135 8.18 -1.86 20.54
N ILE A 136 7.32 -1.80 19.53
CA ILE A 136 7.34 -0.80 18.47
C ILE A 136 5.97 -0.11 18.36
N SER A 137 5.18 -0.12 19.44
CA SER A 137 3.94 0.65 19.56
C SER A 137 4.19 2.16 19.43
N TRP A 138 3.11 2.92 19.25
CA TRP A 138 3.16 4.38 19.22
C TRP A 138 3.82 4.95 20.48
N GLU A 139 3.47 4.42 21.65
CA GLU A 139 3.97 4.88 22.96
C GLU A 139 5.47 4.60 23.13
N ALA A 140 5.97 3.48 22.59
CA ALA A 140 7.39 3.15 22.62
C ALA A 140 8.27 4.13 21.81
N ASN A 141 7.64 4.94 20.95
CA ASN A 141 8.28 5.94 20.10
C ASN A 141 9.57 5.42 19.41
N PRO A 142 9.47 4.33 18.62
CA PRO A 142 10.62 3.71 18.00
C PRO A 142 11.28 4.64 16.97
N LYS A 143 12.53 4.34 16.62
CA LYS A 143 13.19 4.98 15.48
C LYS A 143 12.68 4.34 14.18
N VAL A 144 12.27 5.17 13.24
CA VAL A 144 11.71 4.76 11.96
C VAL A 144 12.53 5.32 10.80
N VAL A 145 12.44 4.65 9.65
CA VAL A 145 12.93 5.16 8.38
C VAL A 145 11.70 5.61 7.59
N ALA A 146 11.53 6.93 7.46
CA ALA A 146 10.48 7.52 6.63
C ALA A 146 11.01 7.69 5.20
N ILE A 147 10.24 7.20 4.22
CA ILE A 147 10.64 7.20 2.82
C ILE A 147 9.63 8.02 2.03
N THR A 148 10.09 9.08 1.39
CA THR A 148 9.26 9.82 0.42
C THR A 148 9.53 9.28 -0.97
N PHE A 149 8.47 9.08 -1.74
CA PHE A 149 8.58 8.55 -3.09
C PHE A 149 7.64 9.25 -4.07
N ARG A 150 8.04 9.24 -5.34
CA ARG A 150 7.22 9.65 -6.47
C ARG A 150 6.69 8.40 -7.18
N PRO A 151 5.36 8.22 -7.29
CA PRO A 151 4.79 7.08 -8.02
C PRO A 151 4.81 7.33 -9.53
N HIS A 152 5.34 6.36 -10.27
CA HIS A 152 5.28 6.27 -11.73
C HIS A 152 4.36 5.10 -12.09
N LEU A 153 3.31 5.36 -12.86
CA LEU A 153 2.30 4.35 -13.25
C LEU A 153 2.75 3.49 -14.44
N CYS A 154 4.02 3.07 -14.41
CA CYS A 154 4.65 2.24 -15.43
C CYS A 154 5.55 1.18 -14.80
N ASN A 155 5.94 0.20 -15.62
CA ASN A 155 7.01 -0.71 -15.23
C ASN A 155 8.34 0.03 -15.13
N ILE A 156 9.22 -0.41 -14.23
CA ILE A 156 10.55 0.18 -14.08
C ILE A 156 11.41 0.01 -15.35
N ASP A 157 11.18 -1.06 -16.11
CA ASP A 157 11.85 -1.29 -17.40
C ASP A 157 11.27 -0.41 -18.53
N GLU A 158 10.16 0.28 -18.27
CA GLU A 158 9.53 1.28 -19.17
C GLU A 158 9.86 2.73 -18.75
N MET A 159 10.59 2.93 -17.65
CA MET A 159 11.03 4.27 -17.25
C MET A 159 12.11 4.77 -18.19
N GLU A 160 12.01 6.03 -18.61
CA GLU A 160 13.15 6.72 -19.23
C GLU A 160 14.30 6.75 -18.21
N GLU A 161 15.53 6.45 -18.65
CA GLU A 161 16.70 6.53 -17.79
C GLU A 161 16.76 7.92 -17.16
N ALA A 162 16.90 7.97 -15.83
CA ALA A 162 17.08 9.24 -15.13
C ALA A 162 18.35 9.91 -15.68
N ALA A 163 18.18 11.01 -16.40
CA ALA A 163 19.27 11.82 -16.97
C ALA A 163 20.15 12.47 -15.89
#